data_AF-A0A354IA67-F1
#
_entry.id   AF-A0A354IA67-F1
#
_cell.length_a   1.000
_cell.length_b   1.000
_cell.length_c   1.000
_cell.angle_alpha   90.00
_cell.angle_beta   90.00
_cell.angle_gamma   90.00
#
_symmetry.space_group_name_H-M   'P 1'
#
loop_
_entity.id
_entity.type
_entity.pdbx_description
1 polymer ?
#
loop_
_entity_poly.entity_id
_entity_poly.type
_entity_poly.pdbx_seq_one_letter_code
_entity_poly.pdbx_strand_id
1 'polypeptide(L)' 'MVTDTAKFTLRTDTEILRKFHYVADYNGRSANRELEVLMKKHIAEFEKEHGKITFD' A
#
# COMPACT_ATOMS: atom_id res chain seq x y z
N MET A 1 15.80 14.28 -8.25
CA MET A 1 14.98 13.30 -8.97
C MET A 1 13.57 13.47 -8.44
N VAL A 2 12.64 14.02 -9.22
CA VAL A 2 11.25 14.21 -8.77
C VAL A 2 10.62 12.81 -8.71
N THR A 3 10.57 12.23 -7.52
CA THR A 3 9.68 11.09 -7.26
C THR A 3 8.26 11.65 -7.33
N ASP A 4 7.55 11.30 -8.40
CA ASP A 4 6.12 11.57 -8.58
C ASP A 4 5.36 10.75 -7.52
N THR A 5 5.37 11.23 -6.29
CA THR A 5 4.65 10.60 -5.17
C THR A 5 3.24 11.15 -5.13
N ALA A 6 2.28 10.35 -5.61
CA ALA A 6 0.87 10.63 -5.43
C ALA A 6 0.53 10.63 -3.93
N LYS A 7 -0.05 11.73 -3.43
CA LYS A 7 -0.58 11.79 -2.06
C LYS A 7 -1.96 11.15 -2.04
N PHE A 8 -2.05 9.96 -1.46
CA PHE A 8 -3.32 9.27 -1.31
C PHE A 8 -3.85 9.45 0.13
N THR A 9 -4.89 10.28 0.28
CA THR A 9 -5.57 10.46 1.57
C THR A 9 -6.65 9.40 1.72
N LEU A 10 -6.32 8.28 2.37
CA LEU A 10 -7.29 7.23 2.71
C LEU A 10 -8.08 7.65 3.96
N ARG A 11 -9.42 7.63 3.89
CA ARG A 11 -10.26 7.60 5.10
C ARG A 11 -10.43 6.16 5.54
N THR A 12 -9.91 5.84 6.73
CA THR A 12 -10.06 4.53 7.36
C THR A 12 -10.41 4.74 8.83
N ASP A 13 -10.88 3.68 9.46
CA ASP A 13 -11.15 3.67 10.89
C ASP A 13 -9.89 3.92 11.70
N THR A 14 -10.02 4.70 12.77
CA THR A 14 -8.89 5.04 13.66
C THR A 14 -8.23 3.79 14.24
N GLU A 15 -9.01 2.73 14.49
CA GLU A 15 -8.48 1.44 14.95
C GLU A 15 -7.64 0.74 13.88
N ILE A 16 -8.06 0.77 12.62
CA ILE A 16 -7.29 0.18 11.51
C ILE A 16 -5.99 0.96 11.33
N LEU A 17 -6.06 2.30 11.38
CA LEU A 17 -4.87 3.14 11.30
C LEU A 17 -3.87 2.81 12.42
N ARG A 18 -4.34 2.62 13.65
CA ARG A 18 -3.47 2.24 14.79
C ARG A 18 -2.84 0.86 14.60
N LYS A 19 -3.63 -0.14 14.18
CA LYS A 19 -3.11 -1.47 13.88
C LYS A 19 -2.10 -1.42 12.74
N PHE A 20 -2.36 -0.61 11.72
CA PHE A 20 -1.48 -0.43 10.58
C PHE A 20 -0.14 0.20 10.98
N HIS A 21 -0.18 1.26 11.81
CA HIS A 21 1.03 1.84 12.39
C HIS A 21 1.81 0.83 13.22
N TYR A 22 1.13 0.00 14.01
CA TYR A 22 1.77 -1.05 14.82
C TYR A 22 2.49 -2.09 13.95
N VAL A 23 1.85 -2.56 12.87
CA VAL A 23 2.46 -3.52 11.93
C VAL A 23 3.65 -2.88 11.19
N ALA A 24 3.52 -1.62 10.78
CA ALA A 24 4.60 -0.91 10.11
C ALA A 24 5.81 -0.72 11.04
N ASP A 25 5.57 -0.30 12.29
CA ASP A 25 6.60 -0.16 13.32
C ASP A 25 7.28 -1.50 13.63
N TYR A 26 6.49 -2.56 13.76
CA TYR A 26 6.98 -3.93 13.95
C TYR A 26 7.90 -4.38 12.81
N ASN A 27 7.59 -4.04 11.56
CA ASN A 27 8.43 -4.33 10.39
C ASN A 27 9.59 -3.34 10.21
N GLY A 28 9.75 -2.33 11.08
CA GLY A 28 10.77 -1.29 10.97
C GLY A 28 10.58 -0.38 9.74
N ARG A 29 9.34 -0.25 9.26
CA ARG A 29 8.97 0.50 8.06
C ARG A 29 8.03 1.64 8.42
N SER A 30 8.08 2.74 7.67
CA SER A 30 7.03 3.75 7.76
C SER A 30 5.71 3.18 7.23
N ALA A 31 4.59 3.63 7.80
CA ALA A 31 3.24 3.26 7.35
C ALA A 31 3.09 3.38 5.83
N ASN A 32 3.57 4.46 5.21
CA ASN A 32 3.55 4.64 3.75
C ASN A 32 4.33 3.55 2.98
N ARG A 33 5.47 3.08 3.50
CA ARG A 33 6.29 2.07 2.84
C ARG A 33 5.66 0.69 2.95
N GLU A 34 5.02 0.38 4.07
CA GLU A 34 4.22 -0.83 4.21
C GLU A 34 3.00 -0.81 3.27
N LEU A 35 2.36 0.35 3.13
CA LEU A 35 1.22 0.51 2.22
C LEU A 35 1.65 0.29 0.78
N GLU A 36 2.78 0.85 0.35
CA GLU A 36 3.33 0.64 -0.99
C GLU A 36 3.61 -0.84 -1.28
N VAL A 37 4.20 -1.55 -0.31
CA VAL A 37 4.47 -3.00 -0.43
C VAL A 37 3.18 -3.80 -0.52
N LEU A 38 2.18 -3.48 0.31
CA LEU A 38 0.86 -4.11 0.24
C LEU A 38 0.18 -3.86 -1.10
N MET A 39 0.21 -2.63 -1.61
CA MET A 39 -0.36 -2.30 -2.93
C MET A 39 0.34 -3.09 -4.04
N LYS A 40 1.67 -3.12 -4.06
CA LYS A 40 2.44 -3.90 -5.05
C LYS A 40 2.12 -5.38 -4.98
N LYS A 41 2.01 -5.93 -3.77
CA LYS A 41 1.68 -7.35 -3.59
C LYS A 41 0.25 -7.65 -4.04
N HIS A 42 -0.70 -6.79 -3.67
CA HIS A 42 -2.09 -6.92 -4.07
C HIS A 42 -2.26 -6.82 -5.59
N ILE A 43 -1.57 -5.88 -6.25
CA ILE A 43 -1.54 -5.77 -7.72
C ILE A 43 -0.95 -7.03 -8.34
N ALA A 44 0.17 -7.53 -7.84
CA ALA A 44 0.80 -8.74 -8.37
C ALA A 44 -0.07 -10.00 -8.22
N GLU A 45 -0.77 -10.15 -7.08
CA GLU A 45 -1.74 -11.22 -6.86
C GLU A 45 -2.95 -11.08 -7.79
N PHE A 46 -3.45 -9.86 -7.94
CA PHE A 46 -4.56 -9.56 -8.85
C PHE A 46 -4.18 -9.82 -10.32
N GLU A 47 -3.01 -9.37 -10.78
CA GLU A 47 -2.52 -9.63 -12.13
C GLU A 47 -2.31 -11.12 -12.42
N LYS A 48 -1.96 -11.89 -11.38
CA LYS A 48 -1.80 -13.35 -11.49
C LYS A 48 -3.14 -14.07 -11.64
N GLU A 49 -4.17 -13.60 -10.95
CA GLU A 49 -5.50 -14.23 -10.94
C GLU A 49 -6.41 -13.73 -12.08
N HIS A 50 -6.42 -12.43 -12.33
CA HIS A 50 -7.29 -11.77 -13.32
C HIS A 50 -6.62 -11.46 -14.66
N GLY A 51 -5.31 -11.62 -14.78
CA GLY A 51 -4.53 -11.21 -15.95
C GLY A 51 -4.01 -9.78 -15.83
N LYS A 52 -3.01 -9.42 -16.66
CA LYS A 52 -2.31 -8.13 -16.59
C LYS A 52 -3.31 -6.97 -16.66
N ILE A 53 -3.29 -6.12 -15.65
CA ILE A 53 -4.09 -4.90 -15.60
C ILE A 53 -3.50 -3.96 -16.66
N THR A 54 -4.16 -3.91 -17.83
CA THR A 54 -3.77 -3.04 -18.93
C THR A 54 -4.75 -1.87 -18.93
N PHE A 55 -4.29 -0.69 -18.54
CA PHE A 55 -5.02 0.56 -18.76
C PHE A 55 -4.62 1.07 -20.15
N ASP A 56 -5.30 0.59 -21.18
CA ASP A 56 -5.38 1.26 -22.49
C ASP A 56 -6.63 2.15 -22.53
#